data_AF-A0A8S2EMM7-F1
#
_entry.id   AF-A0A8S2EMM7-F1
#
_cell.length_a   1.000
_cell.length_b   1.000
_cell.length_c   1.000
_cell.angle_alpha   90.00
_cell.angle_beta   90.00
_cell.angle_gamma   90.00
#
_symmetry.space_group_name_H-M   'P 1'
#
loop_
_entity.id
_entity.type
_entity.pdbx_description
1 polymer ?
#
loop_
_entity_poly.entity_id
_entity_poly.type
_entity_poly.pdbx_seq_one_letter_code
_entity_poly.pdbx_strand_id
1 'polypeptide(L)'
;MHKTDRFNEANYIAVKSNEFTFHKYTACSIKELKELFRFHPREWWYGIKPNKSYPLFVRGDLDGLVALFIDNLATLLGIILSLLPVLGSEIVYGKIVPGLALAMLWGNLYYVYMARKLALKENRSDVTAQPYGINTPGAFAFVYGILYSTYYSCLQESYNTQQYCRELAWYVGIAGNFITGVIL
;
A
#
# COMPACT_ATOMS: atom_id res chain seq x y z
N MET A 1 29.96 -34.52 -21.14
CA MET A 1 29.15 -34.54 -19.89
C MET A 1 29.63 -33.49 -18.87
N HIS A 2 30.11 -32.30 -19.31
CA HIS A 2 30.90 -31.38 -18.45
C HIS A 2 30.39 -29.93 -18.40
N LYS A 3 29.23 -29.62 -19.02
CA LYS A 3 28.68 -28.25 -19.09
C LYS A 3 27.55 -27.98 -18.09
N THR A 4 26.80 -29.00 -17.68
CA THR A 4 25.62 -28.86 -16.80
C THR A 4 25.97 -28.51 -15.35
N ASP A 5 27.12 -28.96 -14.83
CA ASP A 5 27.49 -28.72 -13.44
C ASP A 5 27.89 -27.26 -13.17
N ARG A 6 28.58 -26.61 -14.13
CA ARG A 6 28.94 -25.19 -14.02
C ARG A 6 27.76 -24.23 -14.10
N PHE A 7 26.67 -24.62 -14.78
CA PHE A 7 25.44 -23.82 -14.82
C PHE A 7 24.69 -23.87 -13.49
N ASN A 8 24.64 -25.03 -12.83
CA ASN A 8 24.01 -25.17 -11.52
C ASN A 8 24.80 -24.44 -10.41
N GLU A 9 26.13 -24.50 -10.47
CA GLU A 9 27.00 -23.83 -9.51
C GLU A 9 26.94 -22.29 -9.65
N ALA A 10 26.89 -21.77 -10.89
CA ALA A 10 26.73 -20.35 -11.15
C ALA A 10 25.35 -19.81 -10.69
N ASN A 11 24.27 -20.58 -10.90
CA ASN A 11 22.94 -20.23 -10.41
C ASN A 11 22.87 -20.26 -8.87
N TYR A 12 23.50 -21.24 -8.22
CA TYR A 12 23.60 -21.30 -6.77
C TYR A 12 24.35 -20.10 -6.18
N ILE A 13 25.46 -19.70 -6.81
CA ILE A 13 26.25 -18.54 -6.38
C ILE A 13 25.46 -17.24 -6.59
N ALA A 14 24.71 -17.10 -7.70
CA ALA A 14 23.88 -15.92 -7.97
C ALA A 14 22.68 -15.79 -7.00
N VAL A 15 22.03 -16.90 -6.65
CA VAL A 15 20.96 -16.91 -5.65
C VAL A 15 21.52 -16.55 -4.27
N LYS A 16 22.65 -17.13 -3.88
CA LYS A 16 23.28 -16.88 -2.58
C LYS A 16 23.88 -15.47 -2.47
N SER A 17 24.40 -14.91 -3.56
CA SER A 17 24.84 -13.51 -3.61
C SER A 17 23.67 -12.55 -3.53
N ASN A 18 22.54 -12.86 -4.18
CA ASN A 18 21.32 -12.07 -4.09
C ASN A 18 20.73 -12.12 -2.69
N GLU A 19 20.66 -13.28 -2.04
CA GLU A 19 20.21 -13.40 -0.64
C GLU A 19 21.11 -12.62 0.32
N PHE A 20 22.44 -12.72 0.20
CA PHE A 20 23.37 -12.01 1.08
C PHE A 20 23.33 -10.49 0.88
N THR A 21 23.15 -10.06 -0.36
CA THR A 21 22.98 -8.65 -0.74
C THR A 21 21.64 -8.12 -0.23
N PHE A 22 20.55 -8.87 -0.40
CA PHE A 22 19.23 -8.57 0.13
C PHE A 22 19.24 -8.49 1.66
N HIS A 23 19.99 -9.37 2.33
CA HIS A 23 20.11 -9.37 3.79
C HIS A 23 20.88 -8.15 4.33
N LYS A 24 21.91 -7.69 3.61
CA LYS A 24 22.63 -6.45 3.93
C LYS A 24 21.76 -5.20 3.71
N TYR A 25 21.01 -5.14 2.61
CA TYR A 25 20.11 -4.02 2.34
C TYR A 25 18.93 -3.96 3.32
N THR A 26 18.34 -5.10 3.66
CA THR A 26 17.26 -5.16 4.67
C THR A 26 17.77 -4.77 6.06
N ALA A 27 18.96 -5.21 6.48
CA ALA A 27 19.52 -4.82 7.78
C ALA A 27 19.91 -3.33 7.86
N CYS A 28 20.43 -2.74 6.78
CA CYS A 28 20.74 -1.31 6.69
C CYS A 28 19.45 -0.46 6.70
N SER A 29 18.47 -0.84 5.87
CA SER A 29 17.19 -0.17 5.78
C SER A 29 16.41 -0.20 7.09
N ILE A 30 16.41 -1.32 7.83
CA ILE A 30 15.72 -1.44 9.14
C ILE A 30 16.34 -0.50 10.19
N LYS A 31 17.66 -0.32 10.22
CA LYS A 31 18.30 0.63 11.15
C LYS A 31 17.92 2.06 10.80
N GLU A 32 17.97 2.43 9.52
CA GLU A 32 17.58 3.76 9.06
C GLU A 32 16.10 4.05 9.26
N LEU A 33 15.21 3.07 9.01
CA LEU A 33 13.77 3.14 9.30
C LEU A 33 13.51 3.37 10.79
N LYS A 34 14.16 2.61 11.68
CA LYS A 34 14.01 2.80 13.13
C LYS A 34 14.49 4.18 13.58
N GLU A 35 15.56 4.69 12.97
CA GLU A 35 16.05 6.04 13.21
C GLU A 35 15.15 7.13 12.60
N LEU A 36 14.42 6.84 11.51
CA LEU A 36 13.51 7.77 10.84
C LEU A 36 12.18 7.90 11.59
N PHE A 37 11.69 6.78 12.14
CA PHE A 37 10.48 6.71 12.96
C PHE A 37 10.73 7.05 14.43
N ARG A 38 11.99 7.22 14.84
CA ARG A 38 12.31 7.74 16.18
C ARG A 38 11.69 9.14 16.34
N PHE A 39 10.80 9.28 17.32
CA PHE A 39 10.03 10.50 17.50
C PHE A 39 10.88 11.61 18.14
N HIS A 40 11.55 12.41 17.30
CA HIS A 40 12.18 13.66 17.72
C HIS A 40 11.24 14.84 17.40
N PRO A 41 10.60 15.46 18.41
CA PRO A 41 9.58 16.48 18.19
C PRO A 41 10.09 17.70 17.42
N ARG A 42 11.38 18.04 17.51
CA ARG A 42 11.99 19.12 16.71
C ARG A 42 12.17 18.76 15.24
N GLU A 43 12.43 17.49 14.92
CA GLU A 43 12.71 17.05 13.55
C GLU A 43 11.46 16.92 12.68
N TRP A 44 10.31 16.69 13.32
CA TRP A 44 9.02 16.70 12.64
C TRP A 44 8.70 18.07 11.99
N TRP A 45 9.22 19.16 12.54
CA TRP A 45 9.08 20.49 11.93
C TRP A 45 10.02 20.72 10.75
N TYR A 46 11.12 19.95 10.62
CA TYR A 46 12.04 20.10 9.50
C TYR A 46 11.45 19.61 8.18
N GLY A 47 10.60 18.57 8.19
CA GLY A 47 9.91 18.09 6.98
C GLY A 47 9.02 19.14 6.29
N ILE A 48 8.67 20.23 6.99
CA ILE A 48 7.87 21.33 6.45
C ILE A 48 8.76 22.48 5.90
N LYS A 49 10.00 22.62 6.38
CA LYS A 49 10.88 23.75 6.03
C LYS A 49 11.38 23.68 4.58
N PRO A 50 11.21 24.74 3.76
CA PRO A 50 11.68 24.75 2.37
C PRO A 50 13.20 24.55 2.32
N ASN A 51 13.66 23.61 1.49
CA ASN A 51 15.07 23.40 1.21
C ASN A 51 15.32 23.60 -0.29
N LYS A 52 16.35 24.38 -0.62
CA LYS A 52 16.75 24.70 -1.98
C LYS A 52 17.37 23.50 -2.71
N SER A 53 17.95 22.54 -1.97
CA SER A 53 18.59 21.33 -2.55
C SER A 53 17.60 20.21 -2.92
N TYR A 54 16.36 20.25 -2.42
CA TYR A 54 15.35 19.24 -2.74
C TYR A 54 14.03 19.94 -3.12
N PRO A 55 13.78 20.17 -4.42
CA PRO A 55 12.56 20.83 -4.87
C PRO A 55 11.34 19.95 -4.57
N LEU A 56 10.20 20.60 -4.26
CA LEU A 56 8.95 19.89 -3.94
C LEU A 56 8.29 19.22 -5.15
N PHE A 57 8.66 19.64 -6.35
CA PHE A 57 8.08 19.15 -7.58
C PHE A 57 9.12 19.17 -8.68
N VAL A 58 9.28 18.04 -9.35
CA VAL A 58 10.14 17.85 -10.53
C VAL A 58 9.24 17.41 -11.68
N ARG A 59 9.64 17.70 -12.92
CA ARG A 59 8.83 17.36 -14.10
C ARG A 59 8.51 15.86 -14.21
N GLY A 60 9.39 14.98 -13.73
CA GLY A 60 9.18 13.53 -13.69
C GLY A 60 8.09 13.08 -12.70
N ASP A 61 7.75 13.92 -11.71
CA ASP A 61 6.69 13.59 -10.73
C ASP A 61 5.30 13.55 -11.41
N LEU A 62 5.12 14.28 -12.52
CA LEU A 62 3.87 14.25 -13.27
C LEU A 62 3.66 12.90 -13.95
N ASP A 63 4.71 12.36 -14.57
CA ASP A 63 4.65 11.05 -15.23
C ASP A 63 4.38 9.96 -14.19
N GLY A 64 5.04 10.04 -13.03
CA GLY A 64 4.81 9.14 -11.90
C GLY A 64 3.40 9.25 -11.32
N LEU A 65 2.88 10.48 -11.16
CA LEU A 65 1.52 10.72 -10.67
C LEU A 65 0.46 10.18 -11.63
N VAL A 66 0.61 10.41 -12.93
CA VAL A 66 -0.34 9.91 -13.94
C VAL A 66 -0.30 8.39 -14.02
N ALA A 67 0.89 7.79 -14.00
CA ALA A 67 1.03 6.33 -13.97
C ALA A 67 0.36 5.73 -12.74
N LEU A 68 0.61 6.31 -11.56
CA LEU A 68 0.00 5.87 -10.30
C LEU A 68 -1.53 6.06 -10.30
N PHE A 69 -2.01 7.17 -10.87
CA PHE A 69 -3.44 7.45 -10.92
C PHE A 69 -4.16 6.43 -11.80
N ILE A 70 -3.62 6.11 -12.97
CA ILE A 70 -4.22 5.13 -13.89
C ILE A 70 -4.21 3.72 -13.26
N ASP A 71 -3.10 3.33 -12.64
CA ASP A 71 -2.97 2.02 -11.98
C ASP A 71 -4.00 1.84 -10.83
N ASN A 72 -4.12 2.85 -9.97
CA ASN A 72 -5.09 2.82 -8.88
C ASN A 72 -6.53 2.95 -9.37
N LEU A 73 -6.78 3.71 -10.44
CA LEU A 73 -8.11 3.83 -11.03
C LEU A 73 -8.56 2.48 -11.60
N ALA A 74 -7.69 1.77 -12.32
CA ALA A 74 -7.98 0.43 -12.84
C ALA A 74 -8.31 -0.54 -11.71
N THR A 75 -7.50 -0.54 -10.64
CA THR A 75 -7.74 -1.39 -9.46
C THR A 75 -9.03 -1.02 -8.73
N LEU A 76 -9.30 0.28 -8.54
CA LEU A 76 -10.54 0.75 -7.93
C LEU A 76 -11.77 0.33 -8.73
N LEU A 77 -11.74 0.47 -10.06
CA LEU A 77 -12.84 0.02 -10.93
C LEU A 77 -13.04 -1.50 -10.82
N GLY A 78 -11.97 -2.29 -10.80
CA GLY A 78 -12.05 -3.74 -10.60
C GLY A 78 -12.69 -4.12 -9.26
N ILE A 79 -12.36 -3.41 -8.19
CA ILE A 79 -12.95 -3.61 -6.86
C ILE A 79 -14.42 -3.19 -6.85
N ILE A 80 -14.79 -2.04 -7.43
CA ILE A 80 -16.18 -1.58 -7.53
C ILE A 80 -17.02 -2.63 -8.25
N LEU A 81 -16.59 -3.08 -9.43
CA LEU A 81 -17.31 -4.10 -10.21
C LEU A 81 -17.48 -5.40 -9.41
N SER A 82 -16.47 -5.77 -8.63
CA SER A 82 -16.52 -6.97 -7.78
C SER A 82 -17.45 -6.79 -6.57
N LEU A 83 -17.57 -5.59 -6.01
CA LEU A 83 -18.35 -5.34 -4.79
C LEU A 83 -19.81 -5.00 -5.03
N LEU A 84 -20.17 -4.42 -6.19
CA LEU A 84 -21.55 -4.08 -6.54
C LEU A 84 -22.57 -5.21 -6.34
N PRO A 85 -22.34 -6.47 -6.77
CA PRO A 85 -23.32 -7.55 -6.58
C PRO A 85 -23.51 -7.94 -5.12
N VAL A 86 -22.49 -7.71 -4.28
CA VAL A 86 -22.49 -8.11 -2.87
C VAL A 86 -23.03 -6.97 -2.01
N LEU A 87 -22.36 -5.82 -1.98
CA LEU A 87 -22.64 -4.70 -1.07
C LEU A 87 -23.69 -3.71 -1.58
N GLY A 88 -23.99 -3.72 -2.88
CA GLY A 88 -24.90 -2.76 -3.50
C GLY A 88 -24.26 -1.38 -3.76
N SER A 89 -24.90 -0.60 -4.61
CA SER A 89 -24.40 0.70 -5.08
C SER A 89 -24.32 1.76 -3.98
N GLU A 90 -25.26 1.75 -3.03
CA GLU A 90 -25.32 2.74 -1.94
C GLU A 90 -24.07 2.71 -1.07
N ILE A 91 -23.65 1.52 -0.61
CA ILE A 91 -22.47 1.35 0.23
C ILE A 91 -21.19 1.61 -0.57
N VAL A 92 -21.13 1.11 -1.81
CA VAL A 92 -19.93 1.22 -2.65
C VAL A 92 -19.65 2.68 -3.00
N TYR A 93 -20.59 3.40 -3.60
CA TYR A 93 -20.37 4.78 -4.01
C TYR A 93 -20.50 5.77 -2.86
N GLY A 94 -21.33 5.48 -1.86
CA GLY A 94 -21.55 6.38 -0.72
C GLY A 94 -20.47 6.31 0.36
N LYS A 95 -19.83 5.16 0.56
CA LYS A 95 -18.88 4.93 1.66
C LYS A 95 -17.49 4.50 1.18
N ILE A 96 -17.42 3.49 0.32
CA ILE A 96 -16.13 2.88 -0.08
C ILE A 96 -15.31 3.84 -0.95
N VAL A 97 -15.89 4.32 -2.06
CA VAL A 97 -15.19 5.21 -3.01
C VAL A 97 -14.68 6.50 -2.35
N PRO A 98 -15.50 7.28 -1.62
CA PRO A 98 -15.00 8.50 -0.97
C PRO A 98 -13.97 8.19 0.13
N GLY A 99 -14.14 7.09 0.87
CA GLY A 99 -13.16 6.65 1.87
C GLY A 99 -11.79 6.33 1.26
N LEU A 100 -11.78 5.59 0.14
CA LEU A 100 -10.56 5.29 -0.61
C LEU A 100 -9.89 6.55 -1.16
N ALA A 101 -10.66 7.47 -1.75
CA ALA A 101 -10.12 8.73 -2.27
C ALA A 101 -9.42 9.56 -1.18
N LEU A 102 -10.05 9.68 -0.01
CA LEU A 102 -9.46 10.39 1.13
C LEU A 102 -8.21 9.68 1.68
N ALA A 103 -8.26 8.35 1.82
CA ALA A 103 -7.12 7.56 2.28
C ALA A 103 -5.91 7.71 1.35
N MET A 104 -6.14 7.67 0.03
CA MET A 104 -5.09 7.84 -0.96
C MET A 104 -4.50 9.25 -0.95
N LEU A 105 -5.33 10.27 -0.81
CA LEU A 105 -4.86 11.66 -0.71
C LEU A 105 -3.96 11.83 0.53
N TRP A 106 -4.42 11.39 1.69
CA TRP A 106 -3.65 11.50 2.94
C TRP A 106 -2.37 10.67 2.93
N GLY A 107 -2.42 9.45 2.38
CA GLY A 107 -1.26 8.57 2.26
C GLY A 107 -0.16 9.17 1.39
N ASN A 108 -0.52 9.73 0.24
CA ASN A 108 0.44 10.37 -0.65
C ASN A 108 1.05 11.63 -0.03
N LEU A 109 0.24 12.47 0.65
CA LEU A 109 0.76 13.64 1.38
C LEU A 109 1.73 13.22 2.51
N TYR A 110 1.42 12.15 3.23
CA TYR A 110 2.27 11.61 4.28
C TYR A 110 3.60 11.08 3.73
N TYR A 111 3.58 10.35 2.61
CA TYR A 111 4.81 9.86 1.99
C TYR A 111 5.68 10.95 1.38
N VAL A 112 5.09 11.99 0.79
CA VAL A 112 5.85 13.18 0.36
C VAL A 112 6.54 13.86 1.55
N TYR A 113 5.82 14.00 2.67
CA TYR A 113 6.39 14.55 3.90
C TYR A 113 7.54 13.69 4.44
N MET A 114 7.39 12.36 4.46
CA MET A 114 8.42 11.43 4.93
C MET A 114 9.65 11.41 4.02
N ALA A 115 9.45 11.41 2.70
CA ALA A 115 10.53 11.50 1.72
C ALA A 115 11.36 12.78 1.92
N ARG A 116 10.69 13.90 2.15
CA ARG A 116 11.36 15.17 2.44
C ARG A 116 12.10 15.15 3.77
N LYS A 117 11.50 14.59 4.82
CA LYS A 117 12.18 14.42 6.12
C LYS A 117 13.46 13.60 5.97
N LEU A 118 13.41 12.52 5.19
CA LEU A 118 14.57 11.66 4.92
C LEU A 118 15.65 12.38 4.11
N ALA A 119 15.26 13.09 3.04
CA ALA A 119 16.16 13.88 2.21
C ALA A 119 16.96 14.91 3.03
N LEU A 120 16.30 15.58 4.00
CA LEU A 120 16.96 16.54 4.90
C LEU A 120 17.90 15.87 5.89
N LYS A 121 17.54 14.68 6.39
CA LYS A 121 18.35 13.94 7.37
C LYS A 121 19.63 13.39 6.75
N GLU A 122 19.53 12.84 5.54
CA GLU A 122 20.69 12.29 4.82
C GLU A 122 21.44 13.34 3.99
N ASN A 123 20.91 14.55 3.90
CA ASN A 123 21.43 15.63 3.06
C ASN A 123 21.58 15.18 1.59
N ARG A 124 20.58 14.44 1.11
CA ARG A 124 20.53 13.82 -0.22
C ARG A 124 19.42 14.42 -1.06
N SER A 125 19.64 14.51 -2.37
CA SER A 125 18.68 15.04 -3.34
C SER A 125 18.01 13.97 -4.20
N ASP A 126 18.36 12.69 -4.02
CA ASP A 126 17.90 11.52 -4.79
C ASP A 126 16.87 10.66 -4.05
N VAL A 127 16.23 11.20 -3.01
CA VAL A 127 15.13 10.53 -2.32
C VAL A 127 13.87 10.66 -3.17
N THR A 128 13.08 9.61 -3.26
CA THR A 128 11.78 9.61 -3.93
C THR A 128 10.70 9.19 -2.95
N ALA A 129 9.52 9.80 -3.03
CA ALA A 129 8.35 9.28 -2.32
C ALA A 129 7.94 7.96 -2.95
N GLN A 130 7.68 6.95 -2.12
CA GLN A 130 6.98 5.77 -2.59
C GLN A 130 5.53 6.17 -2.89
N PRO A 131 4.97 5.82 -4.05
CA PRO A 131 3.58 6.14 -4.32
C PRO A 131 2.65 5.35 -3.40
N TYR A 132 1.64 6.01 -2.82
CA TYR A 132 0.61 5.32 -2.03
C TYR A 132 -0.54 4.89 -2.95
N GLY A 133 -0.75 3.59 -3.07
CA GLY A 133 -1.74 2.97 -3.93
C GLY A 133 -2.37 1.72 -3.31
N ILE A 134 -3.34 1.17 -4.03
CA ILE A 134 -4.06 -0.04 -3.65
C ILE A 134 -3.21 -1.24 -4.05
N ASN A 135 -2.91 -2.11 -3.09
CA ASN A 135 -2.28 -3.39 -3.38
C ASN A 135 -3.30 -4.32 -4.06
N THR A 136 -3.26 -4.43 -5.39
CA THR A 136 -4.23 -5.21 -6.19
C THR A 136 -4.42 -6.66 -5.70
N PRO A 137 -3.38 -7.50 -5.54
CA PRO A 137 -3.57 -8.87 -5.05
C PRO A 137 -4.11 -8.92 -3.62
N GLY A 138 -3.67 -8.01 -2.74
CA GLY A 138 -4.17 -7.94 -1.36
C GLY A 138 -5.63 -7.50 -1.30
N ALA A 139 -6.03 -6.53 -2.13
CA ALA A 139 -7.39 -6.03 -2.19
C ALA A 139 -8.36 -7.09 -2.73
N PHE A 140 -7.99 -7.82 -3.79
CA PHE A 140 -8.83 -8.91 -4.28
C PHE A 140 -8.92 -10.08 -3.29
N ALA A 141 -7.82 -10.43 -2.62
CA ALA A 141 -7.85 -11.42 -1.55
C ALA A 141 -8.79 -11.01 -0.41
N PHE A 142 -8.81 -9.72 -0.06
CA PHE A 142 -9.74 -9.19 0.94
C PHE A 142 -11.20 -9.23 0.47
N VAL A 143 -11.47 -8.80 -0.76
CA VAL A 143 -12.82 -8.81 -1.33
C VAL A 143 -13.39 -10.22 -1.40
N TYR A 144 -12.66 -11.16 -2.00
CA TYR A 144 -13.17 -12.53 -2.18
C TYR A 144 -13.05 -13.39 -0.93
N GLY A 145 -11.98 -13.22 -0.16
CA GLY A 145 -11.70 -14.04 1.02
C GLY A 145 -12.52 -13.62 2.25
N ILE A 146 -12.73 -12.33 2.45
CA ILE A 146 -13.42 -11.81 3.64
C ILE A 146 -14.83 -11.35 3.28
N LEU A 147 -14.98 -10.34 2.41
CA LEU A 147 -16.29 -9.72 2.16
C LEU A 147 -17.30 -10.69 1.52
N TYR A 148 -16.89 -11.39 0.45
CA TYR A 148 -17.73 -12.40 -0.19
C TYR A 148 -18.08 -13.53 0.77
N SER A 149 -17.07 -14.08 1.47
CA SER A 149 -17.27 -15.16 2.43
C SER A 149 -18.27 -14.78 3.52
N THR A 150 -18.13 -13.60 4.14
CA THR A 150 -19.06 -13.12 5.17
C THR A 150 -20.45 -12.90 4.62
N TYR A 151 -20.60 -12.31 3.43
CA TYR A 151 -21.90 -12.07 2.81
C TYR A 151 -22.67 -13.36 2.52
N TYR A 152 -22.03 -14.32 1.86
CA TYR A 152 -22.69 -15.58 1.52
C TYR A 152 -22.95 -16.45 2.75
N SER A 153 -22.07 -16.41 3.75
CA SER A 153 -22.31 -17.10 5.03
C SER A 153 -23.55 -16.54 5.74
N CYS A 154 -23.73 -15.22 5.73
CA CYS A 154 -24.92 -14.59 6.30
C CYS A 154 -26.21 -14.92 5.53
N LEU A 155 -26.14 -15.02 4.19
CA LEU A 155 -27.29 -15.36 3.35
C LEU A 155 -27.78 -16.81 3.50
N GLN A 156 -26.94 -17.72 3.98
CA GLN A 156 -27.35 -19.11 4.23
C GLN A 156 -28.37 -19.22 5.37
N GLU A 157 -28.42 -18.22 6.25
CA GLU A 157 -29.37 -18.17 7.35
C GLU A 157 -30.72 -17.60 6.88
N SER A 158 -31.77 -18.44 6.91
CA SER A 158 -33.08 -18.14 6.30
C SER A 158 -33.84 -16.96 6.89
N TYR A 159 -33.39 -16.39 8.02
CA TYR A 159 -34.04 -15.26 8.69
C TYR A 159 -33.37 -13.91 8.37
N ASN A 160 -32.21 -13.89 7.72
CA ASN A 160 -31.46 -12.68 7.46
C ASN A 160 -31.92 -11.99 6.17
N THR A 161 -32.21 -10.69 6.26
CA THR A 161 -32.49 -9.86 5.08
C THR A 161 -31.19 -9.58 4.32
N GLN A 162 -31.27 -9.54 2.98
CA GLN A 162 -30.12 -9.22 2.13
C GLN A 162 -29.42 -7.90 2.53
N GLN A 163 -30.19 -6.89 2.95
CA GLN A 163 -29.68 -5.62 3.45
C GLN A 163 -28.82 -5.78 4.72
N TYR A 164 -29.26 -6.61 5.66
CA TYR A 164 -28.50 -6.88 6.88
C TYR A 164 -27.15 -7.54 6.56
N CYS A 165 -27.14 -8.53 5.66
CA CYS A 165 -25.90 -9.20 5.25
C CYS A 165 -24.91 -8.26 4.53
N ARG A 166 -25.41 -7.26 3.78
CA ARG A 166 -24.58 -6.22 3.15
C ARG A 166 -23.88 -5.35 4.19
N GLU A 167 -24.64 -4.87 5.17
CA GLU A 167 -24.11 -4.02 6.23
C GLU A 167 -23.13 -4.80 7.13
N LEU A 168 -23.45 -6.05 7.45
CA LEU A 168 -22.57 -6.93 8.20
C LEU A 168 -21.23 -7.13 7.47
N ALA A 169 -21.26 -7.48 6.19
CA ALA A 169 -20.05 -7.63 5.39
C ALA A 169 -19.22 -6.33 5.37
N TRP A 170 -19.86 -5.18 5.22
CA TRP A 170 -19.18 -3.88 5.31
C TRP A 170 -18.51 -3.66 6.67
N TYR A 171 -19.19 -3.92 7.79
CA TYR A 171 -18.61 -3.75 9.12
C TYR A 171 -17.43 -4.70 9.38
N VAL A 172 -17.54 -5.97 8.96
CA VAL A 172 -16.43 -6.91 9.01
C VAL A 172 -15.26 -6.42 8.15
N GLY A 173 -15.56 -5.83 6.99
CA GLY A 173 -14.56 -5.20 6.12
C GLY A 173 -13.79 -4.05 6.79
N ILE A 174 -14.49 -3.14 7.47
CA ILE A 174 -13.82 -2.06 8.24
C ILE A 174 -12.99 -2.65 9.37
N ALA A 175 -13.56 -3.58 10.15
CA ALA A 175 -12.88 -4.19 11.28
C ALA A 175 -11.61 -4.93 10.83
N GLY A 176 -11.67 -5.67 9.73
CA GLY A 176 -10.53 -6.35 9.15
C GLY A 176 -9.41 -5.38 8.76
N ASN A 177 -9.74 -4.30 8.04
CA ASN A 177 -8.74 -3.28 7.67
C ASN A 177 -8.12 -2.58 8.90
N PHE A 178 -8.92 -2.32 9.93
CA PHE A 178 -8.41 -1.73 11.17
C PHE A 178 -7.44 -2.67 11.88
N ILE A 179 -7.80 -3.96 12.03
CA ILE A 179 -6.93 -4.96 12.65
C ILE A 179 -5.63 -5.13 11.86
N THR A 180 -5.71 -5.20 10.53
CA THR A 180 -4.52 -5.26 9.67
C THR A 180 -3.62 -4.04 9.89
N GLY A 181 -4.19 -2.84 10.01
CA GLY A 181 -3.43 -1.62 10.30
C GLY A 181 -2.85 -1.53 11.71
N VAL A 182 -3.36 -2.28 12.69
CA VAL A 182 -2.80 -2.35 14.05
C VAL A 182 -1.65 -3.36 14.13
N ILE A 183 -1.72 -4.43 13.33
CA ILE A 183 -0.71 -5.50 13.31
C ILE A 183 0.55 -5.06 12.55
N LEU A 184 0.37 -4.30 11.46
CA LEU A 184 1.45 -3.79 10.60
C LEU A 184 2.06 -2.50 11.16
#